data_AF-A0A0Q8EW03-F1
#
_entry.id   AF-A0A0Q8EW03-F1
#
_cell.length_a   1.000
_cell.length_b   1.000
_cell.length_c   1.000
_cell.angle_alpha   90.00
_cell.angle_beta   90.00
_cell.angle_gamma   90.00
#
_symmetry.space_group_name_H-M   'P 1'
#
loop_
_entity.id
_entity.type
_entity.pdbx_description
1 polymer ?
#
loop_
_entity_poly.entity_id
_entity_poly.type
_entity_poly.pdbx_seq_one_letter_code
_entity_poly.pdbx_strand_id
1 'polypeptide(L)'
;MVVARVGVRMSSTSTVRIRVAVIAGVAVLAAFLVGLLLLLSRSLNPLEETAADYLGHLSTADGHAACTAMTRTAQAELAATYRVADCPAAVGKLLEPLTPAQQNELAGTDTRFPKASGLTGYVDLDSNPLGLSRLVLKDVDGTWIIAELH
;
A
#
# COMPACT_ATOMS: atom_id res chain seq x y z
N MET A 1 -61.50 40.01 -36.28
CA MET A 1 -60.25 39.27 -36.51
C MET A 1 -59.49 39.24 -35.18
N VAL A 2 -59.56 38.13 -34.44
CA VAL A 2 -58.94 38.00 -33.11
C VAL A 2 -57.82 36.97 -33.21
N VAL A 3 -56.59 37.41 -33.03
CA VAL A 3 -55.39 36.55 -33.04
C VAL A 3 -55.15 36.10 -31.60
N ALA A 4 -55.39 34.81 -31.32
CA ALA A 4 -55.07 34.20 -30.04
C ALA A 4 -53.57 33.85 -29.99
N ARG A 5 -52.81 34.50 -29.08
CA ARG A 5 -51.46 34.08 -28.72
C ARG A 5 -51.55 32.91 -27.74
N VAL A 6 -51.21 31.71 -28.20
CA VAL A 6 -50.99 30.54 -27.35
C VAL A 6 -49.62 30.67 -26.69
N GLY A 7 -49.59 31.17 -25.45
CA GLY A 7 -48.42 31.13 -24.60
C GLY A 7 -48.21 29.72 -24.05
N VAL A 8 -47.21 29.01 -24.57
CA VAL A 8 -46.76 27.74 -24.00
C VAL A 8 -46.06 28.04 -22.67
N ARG A 9 -46.80 27.92 -21.56
CA ARG A 9 -46.24 27.88 -20.20
C ARG A 9 -45.49 26.55 -20.05
N MET A 10 -44.17 26.56 -20.26
CA MET A 10 -43.32 25.46 -19.82
C MET A 10 -43.35 25.38 -18.30
N SER A 11 -43.77 24.22 -17.79
CA SER A 11 -44.07 23.95 -16.39
C SER A 11 -42.79 23.87 -15.54
N SER A 12 -42.65 24.77 -14.57
CA SER A 12 -41.55 24.91 -13.60
C SER A 12 -41.22 23.62 -12.80
N THR A 13 -42.16 22.67 -12.76
CA THR A 13 -42.05 21.42 -11.98
C THR A 13 -41.08 20.39 -12.55
N SER A 14 -40.82 20.38 -13.86
CA SER A 14 -39.91 19.41 -14.48
C SER A 14 -38.44 19.68 -14.10
N THR A 15 -38.06 20.96 -14.03
CA THR A 15 -36.68 21.37 -13.74
C THR A 15 -36.27 21.07 -12.30
N VAL A 16 -37.20 21.15 -11.34
CA VAL A 16 -36.95 20.84 -9.92
C VAL A 16 -36.73 19.35 -9.70
N ARG A 17 -37.55 18.49 -10.32
CA ARG A 17 -37.44 17.02 -10.20
C ARG A 17 -36.13 16.48 -10.78
N ILE A 18 -35.69 17.04 -11.91
CA ILE A 18 -34.41 16.70 -12.53
C ILE A 18 -33.24 17.09 -11.62
N ARG A 19 -33.27 18.28 -11.00
CA ARG A 19 -32.22 18.72 -10.06
C ARG A 19 -32.14 17.82 -8.83
N VAL A 20 -33.27 17.43 -8.24
CA VAL A 20 -33.31 16.53 -7.08
C VAL A 20 -32.77 15.14 -7.44
N ALA A 21 -33.14 14.60 -8.60
CA ALA A 21 -32.63 13.31 -9.07
C ALA A 21 -31.12 13.33 -9.33
N VAL A 22 -30.60 14.42 -9.92
CA VAL A 22 -29.15 14.60 -10.15
C VAL A 22 -28.39 14.72 -8.83
N ILE A 23 -28.87 15.51 -7.87
CA ILE A 23 -28.22 15.66 -6.55
C ILE A 23 -28.21 14.33 -5.79
N ALA A 24 -29.33 13.59 -5.79
CA ALA A 24 -29.41 12.28 -5.16
C ALA A 24 -28.47 11.27 -5.84
N GLY A 25 -28.39 11.27 -7.18
CA GLY A 25 -27.47 10.43 -7.94
C GLY A 25 -25.99 10.73 -7.61
N VAL A 26 -25.63 12.01 -7.55
CA VAL A 26 -24.27 12.44 -7.16
C VAL A 26 -23.94 12.03 -5.73
N ALA A 27 -24.88 12.17 -4.79
CA ALA A 27 -24.67 11.79 -3.39
C ALA A 27 -24.42 10.28 -3.22
N VAL A 28 -25.18 9.43 -3.92
CA VAL A 28 -24.99 7.97 -3.90
C VAL A 28 -23.64 7.59 -4.50
N LEU A 29 -23.27 8.19 -5.62
CA LEU A 29 -21.99 7.92 -6.27
C LEU A 29 -20.79 8.35 -5.39
N ALA A 30 -20.89 9.53 -4.76
CA ALA A 30 -19.88 10.00 -3.82
C ALA A 30 -19.76 9.07 -2.60
N ALA A 31 -20.87 8.62 -2.02
CA ALA A 31 -20.85 7.67 -0.90
C ALA A 31 -20.21 6.33 -1.28
N PHE A 32 -20.49 5.81 -2.48
CA PHE A 32 -19.86 4.59 -2.98
C PHE A 32 -18.36 4.76 -3.20
N LEU A 33 -17.91 5.87 -3.80
CA LEU A 33 -16.50 6.17 -4.00
C LEU A 33 -15.76 6.32 -2.66
N VAL A 34 -16.34 7.00 -1.68
CA VAL A 34 -15.77 7.12 -0.33
C VAL A 34 -15.70 5.75 0.35
N GLY A 35 -16.74 4.94 0.26
CA GLY A 35 -16.75 3.58 0.81
C GLY A 35 -15.67 2.69 0.18
N LEU A 36 -15.51 2.73 -1.14
CA LEU A 36 -14.46 1.99 -1.85
C LEU A 36 -13.06 2.47 -1.46
N LEU A 37 -12.85 3.79 -1.38
CA LEU A 37 -11.58 4.38 -0.96
C LEU A 37 -11.18 3.94 0.46
N LEU A 38 -12.14 3.95 1.40
CA LEU A 38 -11.91 3.52 2.79
C LEU A 38 -11.61 2.02 2.90
N LEU A 39 -12.22 1.19 2.05
CA LEU A 39 -11.92 -0.24 1.99
C LEU A 39 -10.51 -0.48 1.45
N LEU A 40 -10.13 0.23 0.38
CA LEU A 40 -8.80 0.13 -0.22
C LEU A 40 -7.71 0.61 0.73
N SER A 41 -7.90 1.76 1.39
CA SER A 41 -6.91 2.30 2.33
C SER A 41 -6.69 1.39 3.54
N ARG A 42 -7.76 0.81 4.10
CA ARG A 42 -7.64 -0.19 5.18
C ARG A 42 -6.86 -1.43 4.77
N SER A 43 -7.00 -1.87 3.52
CA SER A 43 -6.30 -3.06 3.05
C SER A 43 -4.85 -2.80 2.65
N LEU A 44 -4.50 -1.57 2.23
CA LEU A 44 -3.22 -1.28 1.58
C LEU A 44 -2.23 -0.50 2.48
N ASN A 45 -2.71 0.42 3.32
CA ASN A 45 -1.85 1.16 4.24
C ASN A 45 -0.99 0.25 5.12
N PRO A 46 -1.51 -0.86 5.69
CA PRO A 46 -0.70 -1.75 6.51
C PRO A 46 0.47 -2.41 5.77
N LEU A 47 0.34 -2.63 4.45
CA LEU A 47 1.45 -3.17 3.65
C LEU A 47 2.56 -2.15 3.46
N GLU A 48 2.18 -0.92 3.12
CA GLU A 48 3.12 0.20 2.98
C GLU A 48 3.87 0.44 4.30
N GLU A 49 3.13 0.49 5.42
CA GLU A 49 3.70 0.65 6.76
C GLU A 49 4.67 -0.49 7.11
N THR A 50 4.26 -1.74 6.90
CA THR A 50 5.14 -2.90 7.19
C THR A 50 6.42 -2.88 6.36
N ALA A 51 6.32 -2.52 5.07
CA ALA A 51 7.48 -2.41 4.19
C ALA A 51 8.41 -1.27 4.61
N ALA A 52 7.84 -0.10 4.92
CA ALA A 52 8.60 1.07 5.38
C ALA A 52 9.31 0.79 6.72
N ASP A 53 8.62 0.16 7.67
CA ASP A 53 9.20 -0.21 8.97
C ASP A 53 10.35 -1.21 8.80
N TYR A 54 10.17 -2.24 7.96
CA TYR A 54 11.25 -3.19 7.67
C TYR A 54 12.50 -2.49 7.10
N LEU A 55 12.33 -1.58 6.13
CA LEU A 55 13.43 -0.78 5.58
C LEU A 55 14.06 0.15 6.62
N GLY A 56 13.27 0.69 7.54
CA GLY A 56 13.74 1.48 8.68
C GLY A 56 14.56 0.66 9.68
N HIS A 57 14.21 -0.61 9.91
CA HIS A 57 15.03 -1.51 10.72
C HIS A 57 16.35 -1.85 10.03
N LEU A 58 16.34 -2.04 8.72
CA LEU A 58 17.57 -2.25 7.94
C LEU A 58 18.49 -1.02 7.96
N SER A 59 17.94 0.20 7.86
CA SER A 59 18.74 1.43 7.88
C SER A 59 19.46 1.67 9.20
N THR A 60 18.91 1.16 10.31
CA THR A 60 19.49 1.24 11.64
C THR A 60 20.36 0.04 12.00
N ALA A 61 20.54 -0.90 11.06
CA ALA A 61 21.23 -2.17 11.24
C ALA A 61 20.68 -3.02 12.41
N ASP A 62 19.42 -2.84 12.78
CA ASP A 62 18.74 -3.64 13.80
C ASP A 62 18.25 -4.96 13.19
N GLY A 63 19.16 -5.93 13.11
CA GLY A 63 18.87 -7.26 12.58
C GLY A 63 17.76 -8.00 13.34
N HIS A 64 17.59 -7.74 14.65
CA HIS A 64 16.51 -8.38 15.42
C HIS A 64 15.14 -7.83 15.07
N ALA A 65 15.01 -6.50 14.98
CA ALA A 65 13.77 -5.86 14.59
C ALA A 65 13.41 -6.21 13.14
N ALA A 66 14.38 -6.16 12.22
CA ALA A 66 14.16 -6.55 10.81
C ALA A 66 13.65 -7.99 10.68
N CYS A 67 14.27 -8.94 11.39
CA CYS A 67 13.85 -10.34 11.35
C CYS A 67 12.48 -10.58 12.00
N THR A 68 12.08 -9.77 12.99
CA THR A 68 10.75 -9.90 13.63
C THR A 68 9.62 -9.53 12.66
N ALA A 69 9.88 -8.65 11.70
CA ALA A 69 8.96 -8.32 10.61
C ALA A 69 8.88 -9.40 9.51
N MET A 70 9.64 -10.49 9.63
CA MET A 70 9.70 -11.58 8.65
C MET A 70 9.03 -12.86 9.15
N THR A 71 8.46 -13.64 8.24
CA THR A 71 7.98 -15.00 8.54
C THR A 71 9.17 -15.91 8.89
N ARG A 72 8.94 -16.97 9.67
CA ARG A 72 10.01 -17.93 10.00
C ARG A 72 10.67 -18.54 8.77
N THR A 73 9.90 -18.78 7.71
CA THR A 73 10.43 -19.30 6.45
C THR A 73 11.38 -18.29 5.80
N ALA A 74 10.94 -17.03 5.66
CA ALA A 74 11.77 -15.96 5.10
C ALA A 74 13.07 -15.76 5.91
N GLN A 75 12.98 -15.82 7.24
CA GLN A 75 14.15 -15.73 8.13
C GLN A 75 15.15 -16.87 7.85
N ALA A 76 14.65 -18.10 7.72
CA ALA A 76 15.49 -19.26 7.44
C ALA A 76 16.12 -19.20 6.04
N GLU A 77 15.37 -18.74 5.03
CA GLU A 77 15.87 -18.56 3.66
C GLU A 77 16.94 -17.47 3.58
N LEU A 78 16.77 -16.35 4.28
CA LEU A 78 17.77 -15.30 4.35
C LEU A 78 19.06 -15.82 5.01
N ALA A 79 18.95 -16.52 6.15
CA ALA A 79 20.08 -17.15 6.82
C ALA A 79 20.81 -18.17 5.92
N ALA A 80 20.05 -19.00 5.19
CA ALA A 80 20.59 -19.96 4.25
C ALA A 80 21.32 -19.28 3.07
N THR A 81 20.75 -18.20 2.53
CA THR A 81 21.32 -17.42 1.41
C THR A 81 22.72 -16.89 1.77
N TYR A 82 22.87 -16.37 2.98
CA TYR A 82 24.15 -15.85 3.48
C TYR A 82 25.02 -16.88 4.19
N ARG A 83 24.57 -18.14 4.28
CA ARG A 83 25.28 -19.27 4.93
C ARG A 83 25.68 -18.96 6.37
N VAL A 84 24.77 -18.36 7.13
CA VAL A 84 24.95 -18.03 8.54
C VAL A 84 23.94 -18.77 9.41
N ALA A 85 24.16 -18.74 10.73
CA ALA A 85 23.39 -19.54 11.68
C ALA A 85 21.96 -19.02 11.90
N ASP A 86 21.75 -17.71 11.82
CA ASP A 86 20.48 -17.08 12.14
C ASP A 86 20.19 -15.85 11.27
N CYS A 87 18.93 -15.39 11.31
CA CYS A 87 18.47 -14.26 10.52
C CYS A 87 19.15 -12.93 10.90
N PRO A 88 19.36 -12.57 12.18
CA PRO A 88 20.06 -11.33 12.53
C PRO A 88 21.48 -11.26 11.97
N ALA A 89 22.24 -12.36 12.02
CA ALA A 89 23.55 -12.43 11.37
C ALA A 89 23.45 -12.28 9.84
N ALA A 90 22.37 -12.79 9.23
CA ALA A 90 22.12 -12.69 7.79
C ALA A 90 21.82 -11.26 7.37
N VAL A 91 21.01 -10.53 8.16
CA VAL A 91 20.79 -9.10 7.98
C VAL A 91 22.10 -8.33 8.10
N GLY A 92 22.96 -8.68 9.07
CA GLY A 92 24.31 -8.12 9.16
C GLY A 92 25.13 -8.33 7.88
N LYS A 93 25.09 -9.54 7.30
CA LYS A 93 25.76 -9.86 6.02
C LYS A 93 25.16 -9.16 4.81
N LEU A 94 23.84 -8.99 4.78
CA LEU A 94 23.13 -8.23 3.76
C LEU A 94 23.57 -6.75 3.75
N LEU A 95 23.78 -6.17 4.94
CA LEU A 95 24.14 -4.75 5.11
C LEU A 95 25.66 -4.48 5.08
N GLU A 96 26.50 -5.49 5.28
CA GLU A 96 27.98 -5.36 5.31
C GLU A 96 28.58 -4.61 4.10
N PRO A 97 28.10 -4.78 2.86
CA PRO A 97 28.64 -4.07 1.70
C PRO A 97 28.26 -2.57 1.65
N LEU A 98 27.28 -2.14 2.45
CA LEU A 98 26.76 -0.79 2.40
C LEU A 98 27.56 0.17 3.27
N THR A 99 27.82 1.36 2.72
CA THR A 99 28.30 2.49 3.53
C THR A 99 27.21 3.01 4.47
N PRO A 100 27.55 3.73 5.54
CA PRO A 100 26.55 4.37 6.41
C PRO A 100 25.59 5.30 5.66
N ALA A 101 26.07 5.98 4.61
CA ALA A 101 25.20 6.82 3.77
C ALA A 101 24.16 5.99 3.02
N GLN A 102 24.57 4.87 2.42
CA GLN A 102 23.67 3.93 1.74
C GLN A 102 22.70 3.25 2.71
N GLN A 103 23.12 2.95 3.94
CA GLN A 103 22.20 2.42 4.96
C GLN A 103 21.10 3.44 5.28
N ASN A 104 21.44 4.72 5.44
CA ASN A 104 20.44 5.78 5.66
C ASN A 104 19.48 5.95 4.48
N GLU A 105 19.95 5.71 3.24
CA GLU A 105 19.09 5.75 2.04
C GLU A 105 17.99 4.67 2.06
N LEU A 106 18.20 3.55 2.78
CA LEU A 106 17.19 2.47 2.84
C LEU A 106 15.86 2.95 3.43
N ALA A 107 15.89 3.73 4.51
CA ALA A 107 14.66 4.26 5.12
C ALA A 107 13.91 5.26 4.22
N GLY A 108 14.60 5.83 3.22
CA GLY A 108 14.01 6.72 2.23
C GLY A 108 13.49 6.02 0.97
N THR A 109 13.59 4.68 0.90
CA THR A 109 13.12 3.92 -0.26
C THR A 109 11.60 4.05 -0.38
N ASP A 110 11.12 4.41 -1.56
CA ASP A 110 9.69 4.61 -1.81
C ASP A 110 8.92 3.28 -1.75
N THR A 111 7.82 3.27 -1.01
CA THR A 111 6.92 2.12 -0.79
C THR A 111 5.46 2.41 -1.16
N ARG A 112 5.17 3.58 -1.74
CA ARG A 112 3.81 4.16 -1.91
C ARG A 112 2.87 3.43 -2.89
N PHE A 113 3.27 2.29 -3.45
CA PHE A 113 2.47 1.53 -4.41
C PHE A 113 2.22 0.07 -4.00
N PRO A 114 1.66 -0.18 -2.80
CA PRO A 114 1.31 -1.53 -2.37
C PRO A 114 0.19 -2.13 -3.23
N LYS A 115 0.26 -3.44 -3.45
CA LYS A 115 -0.76 -4.24 -4.14
C LYS A 115 -1.11 -5.43 -3.26
N ALA A 116 -2.37 -5.83 -3.22
CA ALA A 116 -2.81 -7.03 -2.49
C ALA A 116 -3.65 -7.94 -3.40
N SER A 117 -3.47 -9.24 -3.23
CA SER A 117 -4.23 -10.31 -3.88
C SER A 117 -4.50 -11.41 -2.85
N GLY A 118 -5.69 -11.36 -2.23
CA GLY A 118 -6.04 -12.27 -1.14
C GLY A 118 -5.17 -12.06 0.09
N LEU A 119 -4.53 -13.13 0.58
CA LEU A 119 -3.64 -13.12 1.76
C LEU A 119 -2.19 -12.80 1.40
N THR A 120 -1.92 -12.37 0.17
CA THR A 120 -0.58 -12.00 -0.29
C THR A 120 -0.61 -10.58 -0.80
N GLY A 121 0.43 -9.82 -0.47
CA GLY A 121 0.62 -8.51 -1.06
C GLY A 121 2.07 -8.23 -1.37
N TYR A 122 2.26 -7.11 -2.05
CA TYR A 122 3.44 -6.78 -2.78
C TYR A 122 3.69 -5.30 -2.63
N VAL A 123 4.90 -4.94 -2.24
CA VAL A 123 5.37 -3.56 -2.23
C VAL A 123 6.55 -3.49 -3.18
N ASP A 124 6.32 -2.86 -4.33
CA ASP A 124 7.39 -2.57 -5.29
C ASP A 124 8.31 -1.51 -4.65
N LEU A 125 9.62 -1.73 -4.74
CA LEU A 125 10.63 -0.80 -4.22
C LEU A 125 11.28 -0.06 -5.38
N ASP A 126 11.46 1.25 -5.20
CA ASP A 126 12.32 2.02 -6.08
C ASP A 126 13.80 1.59 -5.91
N SER A 127 14.65 2.12 -6.79
CA SER A 127 16.09 1.86 -6.75
C SER A 127 16.65 2.15 -5.35
N ASN A 128 17.21 1.12 -4.73
CA ASN A 128 17.80 1.19 -3.39
C ASN A 128 19.16 0.50 -3.35
N PRO A 129 19.99 0.77 -2.33
CA PRO A 129 21.35 0.24 -2.24
C PRO A 129 21.46 -1.29 -2.12
N LEU A 130 20.40 -1.98 -1.70
CA LEU A 130 20.36 -3.44 -1.64
C LEU A 130 19.96 -4.09 -2.97
N GLY A 131 19.55 -3.29 -3.96
CA GLY A 131 19.10 -3.79 -5.26
C GLY A 131 17.81 -4.60 -5.19
N LEU A 132 17.04 -4.50 -4.10
CA LEU A 132 15.75 -5.16 -3.96
C LEU A 132 14.75 -4.46 -4.87
N SER A 133 13.96 -5.25 -5.59
CA SER A 133 12.91 -4.75 -6.48
C SER A 133 11.54 -4.79 -5.81
N ARG A 134 11.33 -5.70 -4.85
CA ARG A 134 10.01 -5.92 -4.26
C ARG A 134 10.09 -6.64 -2.91
N LEU A 135 9.21 -6.25 -2.00
CA LEU A 135 8.87 -7.03 -0.81
C LEU A 135 7.56 -7.77 -1.04
N VAL A 136 7.55 -9.07 -0.74
CA VAL A 136 6.33 -9.89 -0.74
C VAL A 136 5.90 -10.09 0.71
N LEU A 137 4.65 -9.76 1.00
CA LEU A 137 4.06 -9.83 2.32
C LEU A 137 2.95 -10.87 2.33
N LYS A 138 2.75 -11.53 3.47
CA LYS A 138 1.59 -12.39 3.73
C LYS A 138 0.81 -11.90 4.93
N ASP A 139 -0.51 -11.97 4.82
CA ASP A 139 -1.40 -11.78 5.96
C ASP A 139 -1.38 -13.05 6.81
N VAL A 140 -0.94 -12.88 8.06
CA VAL A 140 -0.95 -13.90 9.10
C VAL A 140 -1.79 -13.36 10.24
N ASP A 141 -3.01 -13.88 10.37
CA ASP A 141 -3.98 -13.50 11.41
C ASP A 141 -4.26 -11.98 11.46
N GLY A 142 -4.37 -11.33 10.29
CA GLY A 142 -4.65 -9.90 10.16
C GLY A 142 -3.42 -9.01 10.29
N THR A 143 -2.22 -9.59 10.35
CA THR A 143 -0.95 -8.87 10.36
C THR A 143 -0.16 -9.18 9.10
N TRP A 144 0.31 -8.15 8.39
CA TRP A 144 1.20 -8.33 7.24
C TRP A 144 2.62 -8.56 7.71
N ILE A 145 3.27 -9.60 7.17
CA ILE A 145 4.63 -9.99 7.54
C ILE A 145 5.42 -10.26 6.25
N ILE A 146 6.68 -9.84 6.20
CA ILE A 146 7.58 -10.09 5.06
C ILE A 146 7.77 -11.60 4.89
N ALA A 147 7.36 -12.11 3.73
CA ALA A 147 7.45 -13.51 3.36
C ALA A 147 8.59 -13.78 2.39
N GLU A 148 8.91 -12.84 1.49
CA GLU A 148 9.98 -13.00 0.51
C GLU A 148 10.61 -11.64 0.16
N LEU A 149 11.89 -11.68 -0.22
CA LEU A 149 12.71 -10.55 -0.64
C LEU A 149 13.11 -10.77 -2.12
N HIS A 150 12.77 -9.84 -3.00
CA HIS A 150 13.05 -9.88 -4.45
C HIS A 150 13.74 -8.61 -4.91
#